data_AF-A0A0G0YR88-F1
#
_entry.id   AF-A0A0G0YR88-F1
#
_cell.length_a   1.000
_cell.length_b   1.000
_cell.length_c   1.000
_cell.angle_alpha   90.00
_cell.angle_beta   90.00
_cell.angle_gamma   90.00
#
_symmetry.space_group_name_H-M   'P 1'
#
loop_
_entity.id
_entity.type
_entity.pdbx_description
1 polymer ?
#
loop_
_entity_poly.entity_id
_entity_poly.type
_entity_poly.pdbx_seq_one_letter_code
_entity_poly.pdbx_strand_id
1 'polypeptide(L)'
;MPKGKVAYISYALFVIILAAFIAKGFLPKGVSEELEEGVVSEVEDLLPSGEEGSPKQIRGSCDLIEMGSTCVEYYGSYWNNQTIELACSEGIVSTGGCPAPNMGGCRIMPGSETDMITWHYDRGGDPFSEENILYASQACNSIPGGVWAEED
;
A
#
# COMPACT_ATOMS: atom_id res chain seq x y z
N MET A 1 40.30 11.01 36.72
CA MET A 1 39.29 10.78 35.66
C MET A 1 38.25 11.90 35.71
N PRO A 2 38.31 12.92 34.84
CA PRO A 2 37.36 14.03 34.85
C PRO A 2 36.18 13.77 33.91
N LYS A 3 35.11 13.13 34.40
CA LYS A 3 33.87 12.87 33.63
C LYS A 3 32.88 14.06 33.60
N GLY A 4 33.22 15.20 34.19
CA GLY A 4 32.26 16.29 34.41
C GLY A 4 32.14 17.37 33.33
N LYS A 5 33.12 17.52 32.42
CA LYS A 5 33.17 18.69 31.51
C LYS A 5 32.52 18.46 30.14
N VAL A 6 32.41 17.22 29.69
CA VAL A 6 31.88 16.89 28.35
C VAL A 6 30.35 16.97 28.32
N ALA A 7 29.68 16.63 29.41
CA ALA A 7 28.21 16.67 29.49
C ALA A 7 27.65 18.10 29.40
N TYR A 8 28.35 19.07 29.98
CA TYR A 8 27.88 20.46 30.03
C TYR A 8 27.93 21.16 28.67
N ILE A 9 28.92 20.82 27.84
CA ILE A 9 29.09 21.36 26.49
C ILE A 9 28.00 20.81 25.55
N SER A 10 27.64 19.53 25.70
CA SER A 10 26.57 18.89 24.91
C SER A 10 25.20 19.50 25.20
N TYR A 11 24.89 19.74 26.48
CA TYR A 11 23.63 20.36 26.88
C TYR A 11 23.51 21.82 26.39
N ALA A 12 24.58 22.60 26.49
CA ALA A 12 24.59 23.98 26.02
C ALA A 12 24.36 24.09 24.49
N LEU A 13 24.96 23.18 23.71
CA LEU A 13 24.75 23.12 22.26
C LEU A 13 23.30 22.75 21.89
N PHE A 14 22.70 21.79 22.59
CA PHE A 14 21.32 21.38 22.33
C PHE A 14 20.32 22.51 22.60
N VAL A 15 20.53 23.29 23.68
CA VAL A 15 19.67 24.45 24.02
C VAL A 15 19.81 25.57 22.99
N ILE A 16 21.02 25.84 22.49
CA ILE A 16 21.25 26.86 21.44
C ILE A 16 20.56 26.44 20.13
N ILE A 17 20.64 25.16 19.75
CA ILE A 17 19.97 24.64 18.56
C ILE A 17 18.44 24.76 18.73
N LEU A 18 17.88 24.36 19.88
CA LEU A 18 16.44 24.47 20.14
C LEU A 18 15.95 25.93 20.07
N ALA A 19 16.70 26.87 20.66
CA ALA A 19 16.38 28.29 20.60
C ALA A 19 16.44 28.86 19.17
N ALA A 20 17.39 28.41 18.35
CA ALA A 20 17.48 28.80 16.94
C ALA A 20 16.32 28.26 16.10
N PHE A 21 15.78 27.07 16.42
CA PHE A 21 14.58 26.53 15.77
C PHE A 21 13.31 27.31 16.14
N ILE A 22 13.18 27.75 17.40
CA ILE A 22 12.06 28.59 17.85
C ILE A 22 12.10 29.97 17.19
N ALA A 23 13.27 30.60 17.11
CA ALA A 23 13.42 31.94 16.53
C ALA A 23 13.19 32.00 15.00
N LYS A 24 13.43 30.90 14.28
CA LYS A 24 13.23 30.83 12.81
C LYS A 24 11.79 30.49 12.39
N GLY A 25 10.83 30.43 13.32
CA GLY A 25 9.42 30.27 12.98
C GLY A 25 9.06 28.92 12.38
N PHE A 26 9.89 27.89 12.61
CA PHE A 26 9.60 26.50 12.24
C PHE A 26 8.83 25.76 13.34
N LEU A 27 7.96 26.49 14.05
CA LEU A 27 6.88 25.86 14.78
C LEU A 27 5.79 25.54 13.76
N PRO A 28 5.33 24.28 13.61
CA PRO A 28 4.06 24.03 12.96
C PRO A 28 3.05 24.88 13.72
N LYS A 29 2.51 25.91 13.06
CA LYS A 29 1.34 26.63 13.57
C LYS A 29 0.35 25.54 13.93
N GLY A 30 -0.01 25.47 15.21
CA GLY A 30 -1.08 24.62 15.67
C GLY A 30 -2.23 24.78 14.70
N VAL A 31 -2.63 23.67 14.10
CA VAL A 31 -3.84 23.58 13.30
C VAL A 31 -4.94 24.05 14.24
N SER A 32 -5.47 25.24 13.95
CA SER A 32 -6.58 25.80 14.71
C SER A 32 -7.75 24.85 14.58
N GLU A 33 -8.25 24.48 15.74
CA GLU A 33 -9.52 23.83 15.98
C GLU A 33 -10.63 24.81 15.60
N GLU A 34 -10.93 24.90 14.30
CA GLU A 34 -12.14 25.52 13.77
C GLU A 34 -12.54 24.73 12.52
N LEU A 35 -12.94 23.48 12.76
CA LEU A 35 -13.61 22.66 11.76
C LEU A 35 -15.08 23.08 11.78
N GLU A 36 -15.44 23.98 10.87
CA GLU A 36 -16.83 24.32 10.59
C GLU A 36 -17.62 23.02 10.29
N GLU A 37 -18.61 22.73 11.14
CA GLU A 37 -19.70 21.81 10.85
C GLU A 37 -20.46 22.35 9.63
N GLY A 38 -20.17 21.84 8.44
CA GLY A 38 -20.79 22.43 7.26
C GLY A 38 -20.61 21.77 5.92
N VAL A 39 -20.20 20.49 5.80
CA VAL A 39 -20.32 19.75 4.53
C VAL A 39 -20.48 18.24 4.81
N VAL A 40 -21.69 17.80 5.16
CA VAL A 40 -22.06 16.38 5.15
C VAL A 40 -23.36 16.25 4.38
N SER A 41 -23.25 16.31 3.06
CA SER A 41 -24.17 15.68 2.10
C SER A 41 -23.66 16.04 0.71
N GLU A 42 -23.15 15.05 -0.04
CA GLU A 42 -22.85 15.04 -1.50
C GLU A 42 -21.51 14.34 -1.86
N VAL A 43 -21.13 13.29 -1.14
CA VAL A 43 -20.07 12.36 -1.61
C VAL A 43 -20.53 10.90 -1.72
N GLU A 44 -21.79 10.59 -1.39
CA GLU A 44 -22.32 9.24 -1.52
C GLU A 44 -22.64 8.83 -2.98
N ASP A 45 -22.68 9.78 -3.92
CA ASP A 45 -23.07 9.52 -5.32
C ASP A 45 -21.88 9.31 -6.29
N LEU A 46 -20.63 9.27 -5.80
CA LEU A 46 -19.45 9.01 -6.64
C LEU A 46 -18.90 7.59 -6.52
N LEU A 47 -19.51 6.72 -5.71
CA LEU A 47 -19.15 5.31 -5.71
C LEU A 47 -19.89 4.64 -6.88
N PRO A 48 -19.18 4.11 -7.89
CA PRO A 48 -19.82 3.34 -8.94
C PRO A 48 -20.60 2.20 -8.28
N SER A 49 -21.92 2.20 -8.47
CA SER A 49 -22.78 1.09 -8.09
C SER A 49 -22.24 -0.15 -8.78
N GLY A 50 -21.60 -1.03 -8.01
CA GLY A 50 -21.01 -2.26 -8.51
C GLY A 50 -22.10 -3.15 -9.08
N GLU A 51 -22.27 -3.14 -10.39
CA GLU A 51 -22.89 -4.28 -11.08
C GLU A 51 -21.99 -5.50 -10.84
N GLU A 52 -22.49 -6.44 -10.03
CA GLU A 52 -22.04 -7.83 -10.04
C GLU A 52 -22.32 -8.41 -11.44
N GLY A 53 -21.36 -8.26 -12.34
CA GLY A 53 -21.56 -8.56 -13.75
C GLY A 53 -20.29 -9.06 -14.41
N SER A 54 -20.20 -10.39 -14.55
CA SER A 54 -19.17 -11.19 -15.23
C SER A 54 -17.81 -11.33 -14.50
N PRO A 55 -17.21 -12.54 -14.51
CA PRO A 55 -15.83 -12.73 -14.06
C PRO A 55 -14.96 -11.85 -14.95
N LYS A 56 -14.34 -10.83 -14.36
CA LYS A 56 -13.51 -9.89 -15.12
C LYS A 56 -12.38 -10.68 -15.79
N GLN A 57 -12.21 -10.43 -17.08
CA GLN A 57 -11.13 -11.01 -17.85
C GLN A 57 -9.78 -10.48 -17.36
N ILE A 58 -8.86 -11.39 -17.02
CA ILE A 58 -7.47 -11.05 -16.73
C ILE A 58 -6.86 -10.35 -17.95
N ARG A 59 -6.29 -9.17 -17.75
CA ARG A 59 -5.59 -8.35 -18.74
C ARG A 59 -4.12 -8.73 -18.88
N GLY A 60 -3.56 -9.26 -17.80
CA GLY A 60 -2.21 -9.80 -17.73
C GLY A 60 -1.78 -9.95 -16.28
N SER A 61 -0.53 -10.35 -16.09
CA SER A 61 0.07 -10.51 -14.78
C SER A 61 1.53 -10.09 -14.76
N CYS A 62 2.04 -9.88 -13.54
CA CYS A 62 3.43 -9.61 -13.23
C CYS A 62 3.93 -10.65 -12.24
N ASP A 63 4.77 -11.57 -12.70
CA ASP A 63 5.40 -12.58 -11.85
C ASP A 63 6.63 -11.98 -11.16
N LEU A 64 6.54 -11.88 -9.83
CA LEU A 64 7.60 -11.44 -8.93
C LEU A 64 7.94 -12.52 -7.90
N ILE A 65 7.56 -13.79 -8.14
CA ILE A 65 7.61 -14.85 -7.13
C ILE A 65 9.06 -15.11 -6.72
N GLU A 66 9.96 -15.27 -7.68
CA GLU A 66 11.38 -15.54 -7.39
C GLU A 66 12.05 -14.42 -6.57
N MET A 67 11.54 -13.18 -6.64
CA MET A 67 12.12 -12.05 -5.92
C MET A 67 11.44 -11.75 -4.59
N GLY A 68 10.12 -11.82 -4.53
CA GLY A 68 9.33 -11.34 -3.39
C GLY A 68 8.15 -12.23 -3.02
N SER A 69 8.06 -13.43 -3.61
CA SER A 69 7.00 -14.40 -3.30
C SER A 69 5.60 -13.88 -3.55
N THR A 70 5.46 -13.03 -4.57
CA THR A 70 4.19 -12.42 -4.99
C THR A 70 4.01 -12.47 -6.50
N CYS A 71 2.76 -12.46 -6.95
CA CYS A 71 2.42 -12.24 -8.35
C CYS A 71 1.20 -11.32 -8.42
N VAL A 72 1.18 -10.36 -9.35
CA VAL A 72 0.08 -9.40 -9.49
C VAL A 72 -0.72 -9.73 -10.73
N GLU A 73 -2.04 -9.91 -10.61
CA GLU A 73 -2.95 -9.97 -11.78
C GLU A 73 -3.74 -8.68 -11.93
N TYR A 74 -3.96 -8.31 -13.17
CA TYR A 74 -4.61 -7.06 -13.55
C TYR A 74 -5.94 -7.34 -14.26
N TYR A 75 -7.03 -6.72 -13.82
CA TYR A 75 -8.39 -6.98 -14.31
C TYR A 75 -9.07 -5.77 -14.93
N GLY A 76 -8.89 -4.60 -14.31
CA GLY A 76 -9.56 -3.36 -14.70
C GLY A 76 -9.18 -2.86 -16.11
N SER A 77 -10.04 -2.02 -16.70
CA SER A 77 -9.88 -1.47 -18.05
C SER A 77 -8.68 -0.53 -18.21
N TYR A 78 -8.13 0.00 -17.13
CA TYR A 78 -6.88 0.78 -17.12
C TYR A 78 -5.71 -0.05 -17.65
N TRP A 79 -5.70 -1.35 -17.35
CA TRP A 79 -4.58 -2.23 -17.61
C TRP A 79 -4.54 -2.70 -19.07
N ASN A 80 -3.57 -2.16 -19.80
CA ASN A 80 -3.11 -2.61 -21.11
C ASN A 80 -1.62 -3.01 -21.04
N ASN A 81 -1.08 -3.56 -22.14
CA ASN A 81 0.31 -4.03 -22.18
C ASN A 81 1.32 -2.98 -21.73
N GLN A 82 1.17 -1.71 -22.16
CA GLN A 82 2.12 -0.65 -21.81
C GLN A 82 2.08 -0.32 -20.31
N THR A 83 0.88 -0.23 -19.73
CA THR A 83 0.72 0.04 -18.29
C THR A 83 1.18 -1.13 -17.43
N ILE A 84 0.99 -2.37 -17.90
CA ILE A 84 1.43 -3.58 -17.19
C ILE A 84 2.95 -3.67 -17.24
N GLU A 85 3.58 -3.46 -18.41
CA GLU A 85 5.04 -3.42 -18.53
C GLU A 85 5.66 -2.35 -17.64
N LEU A 86 5.03 -1.17 -17.55
CA LEU A 86 5.48 -0.11 -16.66
C LEU A 86 5.35 -0.49 -15.17
N ALA A 87 4.22 -1.07 -14.77
CA ALA A 87 4.00 -1.52 -13.40
C ALA A 87 4.91 -2.70 -13.00
N CYS A 88 5.24 -3.56 -13.96
CA CYS A 88 6.04 -4.78 -13.79
C CYS A 88 7.52 -4.58 -14.11
N SER A 89 8.09 -3.41 -13.82
CA SER A 89 9.47 -3.08 -14.23
C SER A 89 10.55 -4.04 -13.70
N GLU A 90 10.28 -4.75 -12.60
CA GLU A 90 11.20 -5.70 -11.98
C GLU A 90 10.78 -7.17 -12.11
N GLY A 91 9.62 -7.44 -12.73
CA GLY A 91 9.04 -8.78 -12.83
C GLY A 91 8.98 -9.33 -14.25
N ILE A 92 8.38 -10.51 -14.39
CA ILE A 92 8.12 -11.12 -15.69
C ILE A 92 6.66 -10.85 -16.06
N VAL A 93 6.45 -10.09 -17.12
CA VAL A 93 5.11 -9.81 -17.67
C VAL A 93 4.57 -11.05 -18.37
N SER A 94 3.28 -11.35 -18.13
CA SER A 94 2.53 -12.38 -18.84
C SER A 94 1.17 -11.85 -19.28
N THR A 95 0.66 -12.37 -20.40
CA THR A 95 -0.71 -12.11 -20.85
C THR A 95 -1.75 -13.00 -20.18
N GLY A 96 -1.30 -14.01 -19.43
CA GLY A 96 -2.15 -14.90 -18.64
C GLY A 96 -2.29 -14.44 -17.18
N GLY A 97 -2.96 -15.27 -16.38
CA GLY A 97 -2.99 -15.10 -14.93
C GLY A 97 -1.66 -15.44 -14.26
N CYS A 98 -1.63 -15.26 -12.96
CA CYS A 98 -0.57 -15.74 -12.09
C CYS A 98 -0.64 -17.28 -11.96
N PRO A 99 0.46 -17.94 -11.58
CA PRO A 99 0.40 -19.35 -11.15
C PRO A 99 -0.62 -19.51 -10.02
N ALA A 100 -1.30 -20.67 -9.95
CA ALA A 100 -2.29 -20.96 -8.91
C ALA A 100 -1.77 -20.58 -7.50
N PRO A 101 -2.41 -19.62 -6.81
CA PRO A 101 -1.96 -19.16 -5.51
C PRO A 101 -2.31 -20.18 -4.43
N ASN A 102 -1.47 -20.31 -3.41
CA ASN A 102 -1.73 -21.25 -2.30
C ASN A 102 -1.95 -20.59 -0.94
N MET A 103 -1.74 -19.26 -0.85
CA MET A 103 -1.86 -18.53 0.41
C MET A 103 -2.96 -17.46 0.39
N GLY A 104 -3.59 -17.21 -0.76
CA GLY A 104 -4.51 -16.09 -0.94
C GLY A 104 -3.81 -14.79 -1.37
N GLY A 105 -4.58 -13.71 -1.50
CA GLY A 105 -4.11 -12.47 -2.08
C GLY A 105 -4.92 -11.25 -1.67
N CYS A 106 -4.33 -10.08 -1.86
CA CYS A 106 -5.00 -8.81 -1.63
C CYS A 106 -5.53 -8.23 -2.93
N ARG A 107 -6.85 -8.14 -3.07
CA ARG A 107 -7.51 -7.49 -4.21
C ARG A 107 -7.77 -6.02 -3.89
N ILE A 108 -7.35 -5.14 -4.77
CA ILE A 108 -7.49 -3.69 -4.62
C ILE A 108 -8.51 -3.16 -5.63
N MET A 109 -9.46 -2.38 -5.13
CA MET A 109 -10.55 -1.77 -5.87
C MET A 109 -11.31 -2.76 -6.79
N PRO A 110 -11.84 -3.88 -6.24
CA PRO A 110 -12.65 -4.82 -7.01
C PRO A 110 -13.76 -4.08 -7.78
N GLY A 111 -13.95 -4.41 -9.05
CA GLY A 111 -14.99 -3.76 -9.86
C GLY A 111 -14.55 -2.47 -10.56
N SER A 112 -13.48 -1.81 -10.12
CA SER A 112 -13.01 -0.55 -10.72
C SER A 112 -12.20 -0.71 -12.03
N GLU A 113 -11.84 0.42 -12.66
CA GLU A 113 -10.93 0.48 -13.81
C GLU A 113 -9.50 0.06 -13.46
N THR A 114 -9.09 0.15 -12.20
CA THR A 114 -7.73 -0.18 -11.73
C THR A 114 -7.68 -1.50 -10.93
N ASP A 115 -8.77 -2.28 -10.96
CA ASP A 115 -8.91 -3.57 -10.29
C ASP A 115 -7.71 -4.49 -10.55
N MET A 116 -7.07 -4.94 -9.48
CA MET A 116 -5.91 -5.82 -9.48
C MET A 116 -5.88 -6.66 -8.21
N ILE A 117 -5.16 -7.78 -8.25
CA ILE A 117 -4.90 -8.63 -7.09
C ILE A 117 -3.42 -8.93 -6.97
N THR A 118 -2.89 -8.86 -5.75
CA THR A 118 -1.55 -9.34 -5.43
C THR A 118 -1.68 -10.67 -4.69
N TRP A 119 -1.31 -11.75 -5.36
CA TRP A 119 -1.24 -13.09 -4.79
C TRP A 119 0.05 -13.29 -4.02
N HIS A 120 -0.05 -14.02 -2.90
CA HIS A 120 1.08 -14.39 -2.06
C HIS A 120 1.38 -15.89 -2.19
N TYR A 121 2.66 -16.24 -2.07
CA TYR A 121 3.14 -17.62 -2.20
C TYR A 121 4.05 -18.00 -1.02
N ASP A 122 4.02 -19.27 -0.66
CA ASP A 122 4.92 -19.90 0.34
C ASP A 122 6.30 -20.29 -0.24
N ARG A 123 6.64 -19.78 -1.42
CA ARG A 123 7.88 -20.04 -2.15
C ARG A 123 8.41 -18.77 -2.80
N GLY A 124 9.68 -18.77 -3.17
CA GLY A 124 10.32 -17.64 -3.85
C GLY A 124 11.33 -16.91 -2.97
N GLY A 125 11.52 -15.62 -3.23
CA GLY A 125 12.55 -14.80 -2.58
C GLY A 125 12.27 -14.44 -1.12
N ASP A 126 11.00 -14.26 -0.76
CA ASP A 126 10.57 -13.97 0.62
C ASP A 126 9.25 -14.70 0.97
N PRO A 127 9.31 -16.03 1.14
CA PRO A 127 8.12 -16.87 1.30
C PRO A 127 7.19 -16.45 2.44
N PHE A 128 5.89 -16.41 2.15
CA PHE A 128 4.88 -16.20 3.19
C PHE A 128 4.69 -17.46 4.04
N SER A 129 4.68 -17.27 5.36
CA SER A 129 4.24 -18.29 6.32
C SER A 129 2.75 -18.13 6.64
N GLU A 130 2.14 -19.14 7.26
CA GLU A 130 0.77 -19.05 7.81
C GLU A 130 0.62 -17.92 8.83
N GLU A 131 1.68 -17.57 9.57
CA GLU A 131 1.63 -16.43 10.49
C GLU A 131 1.61 -15.10 9.71
N ASN A 132 2.47 -14.97 8.69
CA ASN A 132 2.57 -13.74 7.90
C ASN A 132 1.30 -13.48 7.09
N ILE A 133 0.62 -14.53 6.62
CA ILE A 133 -0.60 -14.37 5.82
C ILE A 133 -1.77 -13.81 6.64
N LEU A 134 -1.83 -14.12 7.94
CA LEU A 134 -2.81 -13.52 8.83
C LEU A 134 -2.62 -12.00 8.93
N TYR A 135 -1.38 -11.53 9.05
CA TYR A 135 -1.10 -10.10 9.06
C TYR A 135 -1.35 -9.46 7.69
N ALA A 136 -1.01 -10.16 6.59
CA ALA A 136 -1.25 -9.67 5.24
C ALA A 136 -2.75 -9.48 4.95
N SER A 137 -3.59 -10.44 5.35
CA SER A 137 -5.04 -10.33 5.18
C SER A 137 -5.66 -9.20 6.01
N GLN A 138 -5.21 -9.02 7.25
CA GLN A 138 -5.65 -7.88 8.09
C GLN A 138 -5.21 -6.54 7.47
N ALA A 139 -3.97 -6.45 7.01
CA ALA A 139 -3.46 -5.26 6.35
C ALA A 139 -4.25 -4.96 5.07
N CYS A 140 -4.53 -5.97 4.25
CA CYS A 140 -5.33 -5.85 3.03
C CYS A 140 -6.70 -5.25 3.33
N ASN A 141 -7.43 -5.82 4.30
CA ASN A 141 -8.77 -5.38 4.67
C ASN A 141 -8.80 -4.02 5.38
N SER A 142 -7.64 -3.51 5.81
CA SER A 142 -7.52 -2.16 6.38
C SER A 142 -7.35 -1.06 5.32
N ILE A 143 -6.99 -1.42 4.09
CA ILE A 143 -6.83 -0.48 2.98
C ILE A 143 -8.22 -0.15 2.43
N PRO A 144 -8.59 1.13 2.25
CA PRO A 144 -9.82 1.49 1.55
C PRO A 144 -9.89 0.86 0.15
N GLY A 145 -10.92 0.05 -0.09
CA GLY A 145 -11.08 -0.71 -1.34
C GLY A 145 -10.26 -1.99 -1.42
N GLY A 146 -9.53 -2.37 -0.36
CA GLY A 146 -8.83 -3.65 -0.25
C GLY A 146 -9.74 -4.75 0.29
N VAL A 147 -9.72 -5.91 -0.36
CA VAL A 147 -10.45 -7.11 0.05
C VAL A 147 -9.54 -8.32 -0.09
N TRP A 148 -9.40 -9.09 0.97
CA TRP A 148 -8.69 -10.37 0.91
C TRP A 148 -9.46 -11.37 0.02
N ALA A 149 -8.74 -12.07 -0.85
CA ALA A 149 -9.28 -13.08 -1.75
C ALA A 149 -8.55 -14.41 -1.57
N GLU A 150 -9.32 -15.48 -1.66
CA GLU A 150 -8.84 -16.87 -1.66
C GLU A 150 -9.04 -17.44 -3.07
N GLU A 151 -8.34 -18.52 -3.42
CA GLU A 151 -8.62 -19.24 -4.67
C GLU A 151 -9.97 -19.96 -4.52
N ASP A 152 -10.88 -19.76 -5.47
CA ASP A 152 -12.21 -20.42 -5.52
C ASP A 152 -12.10 -21.95 -5.79
#